data_AF-A0A3D4BU76-F1
#
_entry.id   AF-A0A3D4BU76-F1
#
_cell.length_a   1.000
_cell.length_b   1.000
_cell.length_c   1.000
_cell.angle_alpha   90.00
_cell.angle_beta   90.00
_cell.angle_gamma   90.00
#
_symmetry.space_group_name_H-M   'P 1'
#
loop_
_entity.id
_entity.type
_entity.pdbx_description
1 polymer ?
#
loop_
_entity_poly.entity_id
_entity_poly.type
_entity_poly.pdbx_seq_one_letter_code
_entity_poly.pdbx_strand_id
1 'polypeptide(L)'
;MKAKRLSIFIFLAISTWAFEGHGQVTINQSSFLRASAQVDSAYTPSQTTVSLPAEGSAQYWDYSTLSYNYVYLYTYLDAAQDPAFNNAFSKISSSFSFQAFQTQGWNYDGMDANEWYAVGRTTRDSAFSITAISGGANDSLFFPASTEAYGGRTDYMKFPTTYPDQWTQTRTEITPFALTVGAFALNHTPGEGKRTQIETREIKGYGKLTIALADGSPSQTLDVLLLKVQRTSIDSFFLGGSLAPAPLMAAFGINQGMSVY
;
A
#
# COMPACT_ATOMS: atom_id res chain seq x y z
N MET A 1 57.46 -23.28 61.62
CA MET A 1 57.07 -22.10 60.81
C MET A 1 55.67 -22.33 60.27
N LYS A 2 54.68 -21.54 60.71
CA LYS A 2 53.29 -21.62 60.20
C LYS A 2 53.21 -20.79 58.93
N ALA A 3 52.90 -21.42 57.80
CA ALA A 3 52.64 -20.73 56.53
C ALA A 3 51.35 -19.91 56.64
N LYS A 4 51.43 -18.61 56.31
CA LYS A 4 50.29 -17.70 56.23
C LYS A 4 49.44 -18.07 55.00
N ARG A 5 48.13 -18.24 55.18
CA ARG A 5 47.17 -18.36 54.07
C ARG A 5 46.88 -16.97 53.49
N LEU A 6 47.19 -16.78 52.23
CA LEU A 6 46.78 -15.61 51.43
C LEU A 6 45.39 -15.92 50.86
N SER A 7 44.37 -15.15 51.26
CA SER A 7 43.04 -15.22 50.64
C SER A 7 42.93 -14.11 49.62
N ILE A 8 42.78 -14.47 48.34
CA ILE A 8 42.54 -13.53 47.24
C ILE A 8 41.02 -13.40 47.11
N PHE A 9 40.48 -12.22 47.37
CA PHE A 9 39.12 -11.86 46.98
C PHE A 9 39.16 -11.32 45.56
N ILE A 10 38.68 -12.11 44.58
CA ILE A 10 38.37 -11.61 43.24
C ILE A 10 37.00 -10.94 43.34
N PHE A 11 36.99 -9.61 43.42
CA PHE A 11 35.79 -8.82 43.11
C PHE A 11 35.60 -8.90 41.59
N LEU A 12 34.78 -9.85 41.14
CA LEU A 12 34.28 -9.87 39.78
C LEU A 12 33.19 -8.78 39.68
N ALA A 13 33.61 -7.54 39.45
CA ALA A 13 32.72 -6.50 38.96
C ALA A 13 32.34 -6.90 37.53
N ILE A 14 31.33 -7.75 37.38
CA ILE A 14 30.59 -7.87 36.12
C ILE A 14 29.86 -6.53 36.00
N SER A 15 30.50 -5.55 35.37
CA SER A 15 29.78 -4.49 34.71
C SER A 15 28.94 -5.17 33.63
N THR A 16 27.72 -5.55 33.99
CA THR A 16 26.68 -5.75 32.99
C THR A 16 26.47 -4.37 32.37
N TRP A 17 27.26 -4.07 31.33
CA TRP A 17 26.73 -3.32 30.22
C TRP A 17 25.48 -4.09 29.84
N ALA A 18 24.33 -3.64 30.33
CA ALA A 18 23.08 -4.03 29.76
C ALA A 18 23.19 -3.54 28.31
N PHE A 19 23.61 -4.43 27.42
CA PHE A 19 23.16 -4.33 26.05
C PHE A 19 21.64 -4.27 26.20
N GLU A 20 21.05 -3.11 25.93
CA GLU A 20 19.64 -3.03 25.58
C GLU A 20 19.52 -3.90 24.33
N GLY A 21 19.36 -5.21 24.54
CA GLY A 21 19.19 -6.15 23.47
C GLY A 21 17.91 -5.75 22.78
N HIS A 22 18.03 -5.28 21.54
CA HIS A 22 16.88 -5.12 20.67
C HIS A 22 16.29 -6.52 20.47
N GLY A 23 15.28 -6.85 21.28
CA GLY A 23 14.49 -8.06 21.09
C GLY A 23 13.91 -8.04 19.68
N GLN A 24 13.90 -9.20 19.03
CA GLN A 24 13.27 -9.33 17.73
C GLN A 24 11.80 -8.91 17.83
N VAL A 25 11.40 -7.94 17.02
CA VAL A 25 10.02 -7.44 17.02
C VAL A 25 9.14 -8.45 16.27
N THR A 26 8.01 -8.81 16.85
CA THR A 26 6.99 -9.63 16.20
C THR A 26 5.66 -8.92 16.30
N ILE A 27 5.03 -8.68 15.15
CA ILE A 27 3.69 -8.10 15.08
C ILE A 27 2.70 -9.25 15.00
N ASN A 28 1.88 -9.40 16.04
CA ASN A 28 0.74 -10.30 16.08
C ASN A 28 -0.55 -9.51 15.80
N GLN A 29 -1.63 -10.21 15.43
CA GLN A 29 -2.93 -9.58 15.21
C GLN A 29 -3.39 -8.80 16.45
N SER A 30 -3.22 -9.35 17.65
CA SER A 30 -3.62 -8.70 18.90
C SER A 30 -2.82 -7.44 19.24
N SER A 31 -1.60 -7.32 18.71
CA SER A 31 -0.75 -6.12 18.85
C SER A 31 -0.92 -5.13 17.69
N PHE A 32 -1.62 -5.51 16.64
CA PHE A 32 -1.90 -4.65 15.49
C PHE A 32 -3.15 -3.82 15.77
N LEU A 33 -2.96 -2.71 16.50
CA LEU A 33 -4.03 -1.84 17.00
C LEU A 33 -4.67 -0.95 15.92
N ARG A 34 -5.09 -1.56 14.81
CA ARG A 34 -5.80 -0.87 13.72
C ARG A 34 -7.30 -0.92 13.99
N ALA A 35 -7.95 0.25 14.03
CA ALA A 35 -9.41 0.32 14.11
C ALA A 35 -10.03 0.28 12.70
N SER A 36 -11.25 -0.24 12.59
CA SER A 36 -12.01 -0.29 11.32
C SER A 36 -12.35 1.11 10.80
N ALA A 37 -12.62 2.05 11.72
CA ALA A 37 -12.73 3.47 11.45
C ALA A 37 -11.61 4.23 12.16
N GLN A 38 -10.81 4.98 11.39
CA GLN A 38 -9.65 5.72 11.91
C GLN A 38 -9.19 6.77 10.91
N VAL A 39 -8.40 7.73 11.40
CA VAL A 39 -7.63 8.65 10.55
C VAL A 39 -6.17 8.26 10.68
N ASP A 40 -5.58 7.88 9.56
CA ASP A 40 -4.14 7.64 9.42
C ASP A 40 -3.48 8.86 8.78
N SER A 41 -2.18 9.03 8.98
CA SER A 41 -1.43 10.18 8.50
C SER A 41 -0.07 9.78 7.94
N ALA A 42 0.28 10.33 6.77
CA ALA A 42 1.62 10.24 6.22
C ALA A 42 2.24 11.63 6.11
N TYR A 43 3.47 11.75 6.60
CA TYR A 43 4.23 13.00 6.60
C TYR A 43 5.32 12.93 5.53
N THR A 44 5.41 13.96 4.69
CA THR A 44 6.48 14.06 3.70
C THR A 44 7.51 15.08 4.16
N PRO A 45 8.79 14.71 4.28
CA PRO A 45 9.83 15.62 4.72
C PRO A 45 10.02 16.76 3.70
N SER A 46 10.33 17.94 4.20
CA SER A 46 10.67 19.12 3.40
C SER A 46 12.08 19.05 2.82
N GLN A 47 12.93 18.23 3.43
CA GLN A 47 14.32 18.03 3.04
C GLN A 47 14.43 17.15 1.79
N THR A 48 15.30 17.55 0.86
CA THR A 48 15.57 16.78 -0.37
C THR A 48 16.56 15.63 -0.18
N THR A 49 17.24 15.58 0.97
CA THR A 49 18.23 14.56 1.31
C THR A 49 17.90 13.95 2.67
N VAL A 50 17.06 12.91 2.67
CA VAL A 50 16.79 12.08 3.85
C VAL A 50 17.37 10.70 3.61
N SER A 51 18.15 10.19 4.56
CA SER A 51 18.70 8.83 4.46
C SER A 51 17.58 7.80 4.59
N LEU A 52 17.54 6.88 3.63
CA LEU A 52 16.66 5.71 3.72
C LEU A 52 17.01 4.88 4.98
N PRO A 53 16.01 4.22 5.59
CA PRO A 53 16.27 3.37 6.73
C PRO A 53 17.22 2.23 6.33
N ALA A 54 18.29 2.05 7.09
CA ALA A 54 19.22 0.93 6.89
C ALA A 54 18.50 -0.41 7.15
N GLU A 55 18.77 -1.41 6.30
CA GLU A 55 18.28 -2.79 6.49
C GLU A 55 19.13 -3.52 7.56
N GLY A 56 18.56 -4.54 8.21
CA GLY A 56 19.25 -5.39 9.19
C GLY A 56 18.62 -5.42 10.59
N SER A 57 19.26 -6.15 11.50
CA SER A 57 18.79 -6.30 12.88
C SER A 57 19.21 -5.13 13.76
N ALA A 58 18.41 -4.85 14.80
CA ALA A 58 18.74 -3.93 15.88
C ALA A 58 19.10 -2.50 15.40
N GLN A 59 18.36 -1.99 14.43
CA GLN A 59 18.60 -0.65 13.89
C GLN A 59 18.03 0.46 14.79
N TYR A 60 18.60 1.65 14.69
CA TYR A 60 18.04 2.88 15.28
C TYR A 60 17.80 3.88 14.16
N TRP A 61 16.53 4.14 13.86
CA TRP A 61 16.10 5.10 12.84
C TRP A 61 15.59 6.35 13.54
N ASP A 62 16.37 7.44 13.45
CA ASP A 62 16.00 8.73 14.02
C ASP A 62 15.64 9.74 12.94
N TYR A 63 14.36 10.02 12.84
CA TYR A 63 13.76 11.00 11.96
C TYR A 63 13.09 12.14 12.74
N SER A 64 13.42 12.31 14.03
CA SER A 64 12.86 13.35 14.91
C SER A 64 13.24 14.78 14.53
N THR A 65 14.26 14.95 13.71
CA THR A 65 14.73 16.26 13.24
C THR A 65 14.16 16.65 11.88
N LEU A 66 13.39 15.76 11.25
CA LEU A 66 12.75 16.06 9.98
C LEU A 66 11.65 17.10 10.19
N SER A 67 11.47 17.95 9.19
CA SER A 67 10.39 18.94 9.16
C SER A 67 9.49 18.57 8.00
N TYR A 68 8.18 18.73 8.17
CA TYR A 68 7.21 18.27 7.19
C TYR A 68 6.51 19.46 6.55
N ASN A 69 6.41 19.45 5.23
CA ASN A 69 5.66 20.47 4.48
C ASN A 69 4.22 20.05 4.20
N TYR A 70 3.99 18.74 4.14
CA TYR A 70 2.70 18.16 3.77
C TYR A 70 2.36 16.99 4.67
N VAL A 71 1.10 16.97 5.10
CA VAL A 71 0.46 15.86 5.80
C VAL A 71 -0.64 15.33 4.92
N TYR A 72 -0.55 14.06 4.57
CA TYR A 72 -1.63 13.33 3.93
C TYR A 72 -2.46 12.67 5.00
N LEU A 73 -3.77 12.93 5.00
CA LEU A 73 -4.72 12.29 5.89
C LEU A 73 -5.52 11.23 5.13
N TYR A 74 -5.56 10.04 5.69
CA TYR A 74 -6.29 8.90 5.16
C TYR A 74 -7.42 8.55 6.12
N THR A 75 -8.65 8.89 5.74
CA THR A 75 -9.83 8.60 6.56
C THR A 75 -10.41 7.25 6.16
N TYR A 76 -10.25 6.27 7.05
CA TYR A 76 -10.87 4.95 6.93
C TYR A 76 -12.21 4.95 7.66
N LEU A 77 -13.21 4.34 7.04
CA LEU A 77 -14.55 4.16 7.58
C LEU A 77 -14.81 2.67 7.81
N ASP A 78 -15.65 2.37 8.80
CA ASP A 78 -16.04 1.00 9.11
C ASP A 78 -16.73 0.32 7.90
N ALA A 79 -16.16 -0.82 7.52
CA ALA A 79 -16.53 -1.73 6.44
C ALA A 79 -17.64 -2.75 6.73
N ALA A 80 -17.89 -3.04 8.01
CA ALA A 80 -18.34 -4.37 8.44
C ALA A 80 -19.77 -4.72 7.97
N GLN A 81 -20.58 -3.71 7.71
CA GLN A 81 -21.97 -3.85 7.27
C GLN A 81 -22.20 -3.24 5.88
N ASP A 82 -21.13 -3.02 5.11
CA ASP A 82 -21.27 -2.45 3.78
C ASP A 82 -21.80 -3.49 2.78
N PRO A 83 -22.89 -3.20 2.04
CA PRO A 83 -23.49 -4.14 1.11
C PRO A 83 -22.61 -4.46 -0.11
N ALA A 84 -21.58 -3.67 -0.40
CA ALA A 84 -20.65 -3.97 -1.49
C ALA A 84 -19.79 -5.20 -1.18
N PHE A 85 -19.38 -5.36 0.08
CA PHE A 85 -18.52 -6.45 0.54
C PHE A 85 -18.87 -6.83 1.98
N ASN A 86 -19.70 -7.87 2.15
CA ASN A 86 -20.26 -8.29 3.44
C ASN A 86 -19.25 -8.75 4.52
N ASN A 87 -17.93 -8.71 4.24
CA ASN A 87 -16.86 -9.05 5.19
C ASN A 87 -15.71 -8.02 5.15
N ALA A 88 -15.94 -6.82 4.62
CA ALA A 88 -14.93 -5.78 4.67
C ALA A 88 -14.71 -5.29 6.10
N PHE A 89 -13.45 -5.08 6.48
CA PHE A 89 -13.08 -4.50 7.76
C PHE A 89 -13.18 -2.98 7.73
N SER A 90 -12.63 -2.37 6.68
CA SER A 90 -12.61 -0.91 6.51
C SER A 90 -12.68 -0.53 5.04
N LYS A 91 -13.07 0.71 4.76
CA LYS A 91 -13.00 1.30 3.43
C LYS A 91 -12.40 2.69 3.45
N ILE A 92 -11.78 3.08 2.34
CA ILE A 92 -11.22 4.41 2.14
C ILE A 92 -11.59 4.96 0.77
N SER A 93 -11.88 6.26 0.71
CA SER A 93 -12.17 6.94 -0.55
C SER A 93 -10.94 6.87 -1.45
N SER A 94 -11.13 6.47 -2.70
CA SER A 94 -10.06 6.37 -3.67
C SER A 94 -10.46 6.99 -5.00
N SER A 95 -9.45 7.40 -5.73
CA SER A 95 -9.58 7.87 -7.10
C SER A 95 -8.89 6.89 -8.03
N PHE A 96 -9.58 6.51 -9.09
CA PHE A 96 -9.08 5.59 -10.09
C PHE A 96 -8.86 6.37 -11.38
N SER A 97 -7.61 6.47 -11.78
CA SER A 97 -7.23 7.15 -13.01
C SER A 97 -7.06 6.15 -14.14
N PHE A 98 -7.74 6.40 -15.25
CA PHE A 98 -7.45 5.87 -16.57
C PHE A 98 -6.88 7.01 -17.39
N GLN A 99 -5.55 7.08 -17.50
CA GLN A 99 -4.86 8.25 -18.05
C GLN A 99 -5.30 9.56 -17.38
N ALA A 100 -5.78 10.53 -18.15
CA ALA A 100 -6.27 11.82 -17.65
C ALA A 100 -7.68 11.75 -17.06
N PHE A 101 -8.38 10.62 -17.17
CA PHE A 101 -9.76 10.46 -16.72
C PHE A 101 -9.76 9.83 -15.33
N GLN A 102 -10.42 10.48 -14.38
CA GLN A 102 -10.43 10.06 -12.98
C GLN A 102 -11.86 9.81 -12.52
N THR A 103 -12.18 8.57 -12.17
CA THR A 103 -13.41 8.23 -11.44
C THR A 103 -13.12 8.10 -9.95
N GLN A 104 -14.15 8.25 -9.12
CA GLN A 104 -14.06 8.14 -7.67
C GLN A 104 -14.77 6.88 -7.18
N GLY A 105 -14.36 6.42 -6.01
CA GLY A 105 -14.97 5.26 -5.39
C GLY A 105 -14.38 4.94 -4.03
N TRP A 106 -14.46 3.67 -3.65
CA TRP A 106 -13.98 3.17 -2.37
C TRP A 106 -13.09 1.95 -2.60
N ASN A 107 -11.95 1.89 -1.92
CA ASN A 107 -11.20 0.64 -1.74
C ASN A 107 -11.61 0.02 -0.42
N TYR A 108 -11.74 -1.30 -0.40
CA TYR A 108 -12.12 -2.08 0.77
C TYR A 108 -10.97 -2.98 1.19
N ASP A 109 -10.74 -3.02 2.49
CA ASP A 109 -9.76 -3.89 3.13
C ASP A 109 -10.49 -4.90 4.01
N GLY A 110 -9.92 -6.08 4.17
CA GLY A 110 -10.36 -7.15 5.07
C GLY A 110 -9.32 -7.38 6.16
N MET A 111 -9.75 -7.86 7.32
CA MET A 111 -8.88 -8.23 8.43
C MET A 111 -9.41 -9.46 9.13
N ASP A 112 -8.52 -10.41 9.40
CA ASP A 112 -8.81 -11.59 10.22
C ASP A 112 -7.64 -11.90 11.16
N ALA A 113 -7.67 -13.09 11.78
CA ALA A 113 -6.66 -13.52 12.75
C ALA A 113 -5.24 -13.65 12.16
N ASN A 114 -5.13 -13.85 10.83
CA ASN A 114 -3.88 -14.16 10.14
C ASN A 114 -3.39 -13.01 9.27
N GLU A 115 -4.23 -12.03 8.92
CA GLU A 115 -3.87 -11.09 7.86
C GLU A 115 -4.74 -9.82 7.81
N TRP A 116 -4.14 -8.76 7.27
CA TRP A 116 -4.81 -7.55 6.78
C TRP A 116 -4.57 -7.45 5.27
N TYR A 117 -5.63 -7.39 4.47
CA TYR A 117 -5.55 -7.60 3.02
C TYR A 117 -6.54 -6.75 2.23
N ALA A 118 -6.30 -6.63 0.91
CA ALA A 118 -7.20 -5.96 -0.02
C ALA A 118 -8.38 -6.86 -0.40
N VAL A 119 -9.61 -6.34 -0.39
CA VAL A 119 -10.85 -7.07 -0.74
C VAL A 119 -11.31 -6.74 -2.15
N GLY A 120 -11.43 -5.45 -2.46
CA GLY A 120 -12.02 -5.00 -3.72
C GLY A 120 -12.26 -3.50 -3.73
N ARG A 121 -13.03 -3.05 -4.70
CA ARG A 121 -13.42 -1.65 -4.83
C ARG A 121 -14.83 -1.47 -5.36
N THR A 122 -15.36 -0.29 -5.10
CA THR A 122 -16.53 0.23 -5.81
C THR A 122 -16.15 1.47 -6.58
N THR A 123 -16.73 1.70 -7.76
CA THR A 123 -16.62 2.94 -8.54
C THR A 123 -17.96 3.64 -8.64
N ARG A 124 -17.94 4.94 -8.94
CA ARG A 124 -19.13 5.73 -9.28
C ARG A 124 -19.25 5.90 -10.78
N ASP A 125 -20.49 6.14 -11.23
CA ASP A 125 -20.75 6.55 -12.60
C ASP A 125 -19.96 7.82 -12.93
N SER A 126 -19.25 7.81 -14.06
CA SER A 126 -18.52 8.97 -14.56
C SER A 126 -18.46 8.94 -16.08
N ALA A 127 -18.82 10.05 -16.71
CA ALA A 127 -18.77 10.21 -18.16
C ALA A 127 -17.79 11.32 -18.53
N PHE A 128 -16.96 11.08 -19.53
CA PHE A 128 -15.98 12.03 -20.04
C PHE A 128 -16.14 12.19 -21.54
N SER A 129 -16.11 13.43 -22.02
CA SER A 129 -15.87 13.68 -23.45
C SER A 129 -14.42 13.31 -23.75
N ILE A 130 -14.22 12.59 -24.85
CA ILE A 130 -12.89 12.23 -25.37
C ILE A 130 -12.61 12.92 -26.71
N THR A 131 -13.35 13.97 -27.05
CA THR A 131 -13.19 14.73 -28.30
C THR A 131 -11.76 15.23 -28.50
N ALA A 132 -11.07 15.63 -27.42
CA ALA A 132 -9.67 16.05 -27.49
C ALA A 132 -8.70 14.92 -27.89
N ILE A 133 -9.10 13.66 -27.71
CA ILE A 133 -8.32 12.46 -28.03
C ILE A 133 -8.71 11.90 -29.40
N SER A 134 -10.02 11.77 -29.67
CA SER A 134 -10.53 11.09 -30.86
C SER A 134 -10.85 12.03 -32.03
N GLY A 135 -11.01 13.33 -31.77
CA GLY A 135 -11.50 14.33 -32.73
C GLY A 135 -13.01 14.31 -32.97
N GLY A 136 -13.74 13.32 -32.42
CA GLY A 136 -15.20 13.22 -32.58
C GLY A 136 -15.96 14.02 -31.53
N ALA A 137 -16.88 14.90 -31.98
CA ALA A 137 -17.65 15.79 -31.10
C ALA A 137 -18.62 15.05 -30.14
N ASN A 138 -19.01 13.83 -30.48
CA ASN A 138 -19.93 12.99 -29.68
C ASN A 138 -19.23 11.78 -29.06
N ASP A 139 -17.90 11.71 -29.12
CA ASP A 139 -17.16 10.57 -28.60
C ASP A 139 -17.01 10.70 -27.07
N SER A 140 -17.20 9.59 -26.38
CA SER A 140 -17.24 9.55 -24.91
C SER A 140 -16.62 8.29 -24.32
N LEU A 141 -16.01 8.44 -23.16
CA LEU A 141 -15.60 7.36 -22.26
C LEU A 141 -16.50 7.38 -21.03
N PHE A 142 -17.16 6.27 -20.74
CA PHE A 142 -18.06 6.12 -19.61
C PHE A 142 -17.53 5.04 -18.66
N PHE A 143 -17.41 5.35 -17.38
CA PHE A 143 -17.17 4.38 -16.32
C PHE A 143 -18.49 4.12 -15.61
N PRO A 144 -19.08 2.92 -15.73
CA PRO A 144 -20.24 2.57 -14.93
C PRO A 144 -19.86 2.44 -13.45
N ALA A 145 -20.82 2.72 -12.57
CA ALA A 145 -20.75 2.32 -11.18
C ALA A 145 -20.66 0.79 -11.13
N SER A 146 -19.63 0.28 -10.44
CA SER A 146 -19.41 -1.14 -10.31
C SER A 146 -18.89 -1.51 -8.93
N THR A 147 -19.04 -2.79 -8.59
CA THR A 147 -18.48 -3.41 -7.38
C THR A 147 -17.62 -4.57 -7.84
N GLU A 148 -16.30 -4.40 -7.74
CA GLU A 148 -15.32 -5.33 -8.28
C GLU A 148 -14.47 -5.91 -7.15
N ALA A 149 -14.64 -7.19 -6.87
CA ALA A 149 -13.72 -7.91 -6.00
C ALA A 149 -12.36 -8.03 -6.68
N TYR A 150 -11.27 -7.90 -5.92
CA TYR A 150 -9.95 -8.17 -6.49
C TYR A 150 -9.78 -9.67 -6.68
N GLY A 151 -9.39 -10.08 -7.89
CA GLY A 151 -9.01 -11.46 -8.17
C GLY A 151 -7.64 -11.75 -7.54
N GLY A 152 -7.42 -12.96 -7.01
CA GLY A 152 -6.18 -13.27 -6.31
C GLY A 152 -6.11 -12.62 -4.92
N ARG A 153 -4.92 -12.20 -4.47
CA ARG A 153 -4.75 -11.65 -3.12
C ARG A 153 -3.61 -10.64 -3.01
N THR A 154 -3.71 -9.76 -2.02
CA THR A 154 -2.62 -8.90 -1.56
C THR A 154 -2.80 -8.64 -0.08
N ASP A 155 -1.95 -9.27 0.72
CA ASP A 155 -1.91 -9.14 2.17
C ASP A 155 -0.94 -8.00 2.46
N TYR A 156 -1.46 -6.91 2.99
CA TYR A 156 -0.66 -5.79 3.43
C TYR A 156 0.23 -6.18 4.61
N MET A 157 -0.30 -7.04 5.48
CA MET A 157 0.40 -7.60 6.64
C MET A 157 -0.10 -9.01 6.93
N LYS A 158 0.81 -9.91 7.34
CA LYS A 158 0.51 -11.24 7.87
C LYS A 158 0.70 -11.27 9.39
N PHE A 159 0.01 -12.16 10.08
CA PHE A 159 0.12 -12.34 11.51
C PHE A 159 0.42 -13.80 11.85
N PRO A 160 1.42 -14.08 12.70
CA PRO A 160 2.48 -13.15 13.11
C PRO A 160 3.36 -12.73 11.90
N THR A 161 4.00 -11.56 11.98
CA THR A 161 5.11 -11.18 11.10
C THR A 161 6.32 -10.76 11.90
N THR A 162 7.51 -11.19 11.48
CA THR A 162 8.80 -10.81 12.04
C THR A 162 9.90 -10.73 10.97
N TYR A 163 11.09 -10.26 11.33
CA TYR A 163 12.26 -10.30 10.44
C TYR A 163 12.81 -11.74 10.32
N PRO A 164 13.14 -12.28 9.12
CA PRO A 164 13.12 -11.66 7.79
C PRO A 164 11.97 -12.18 6.90
N ASP A 165 10.73 -12.22 7.42
CA ASP A 165 9.59 -12.76 6.67
C ASP A 165 9.41 -12.08 5.32
N GLN A 166 8.96 -12.85 4.34
CA GLN A 166 8.67 -12.35 3.01
C GLN A 166 7.48 -13.06 2.39
N TRP A 167 6.74 -12.35 1.54
CA TRP A 167 5.70 -12.95 0.71
C TRP A 167 5.55 -12.20 -0.60
N THR A 168 5.23 -12.97 -1.65
CA THR A 168 4.88 -12.45 -2.97
C THR A 168 3.47 -12.88 -3.30
N GLN A 169 2.65 -11.94 -3.75
CA GLN A 169 1.27 -12.22 -4.12
C GLN A 169 0.89 -11.47 -5.38
N THR A 170 -0.13 -12.00 -6.06
CA THR A 170 -0.68 -11.41 -7.27
C THR A 170 -2.14 -11.09 -7.04
N ARG A 171 -2.55 -9.87 -7.35
CA ARG A 171 -3.95 -9.49 -7.48
C ARG A 171 -4.27 -9.00 -8.88
N THR A 172 -5.53 -9.14 -9.27
CA THR A 172 -6.10 -8.63 -10.51
C THR A 172 -7.21 -7.64 -10.17
N GLU A 173 -7.18 -6.47 -10.79
CA GLU A 173 -8.19 -5.44 -10.69
C GLU A 173 -8.86 -5.25 -12.05
N ILE A 174 -10.19 -5.19 -12.08
CA ILE A 174 -10.97 -4.91 -13.29
C ILE A 174 -11.58 -3.52 -13.17
N THR A 175 -11.41 -2.70 -14.21
CA THR A 175 -12.06 -1.40 -14.38
C THR A 175 -12.99 -1.51 -15.59
N PRO A 176 -14.30 -1.73 -15.38
CA PRO A 176 -15.25 -1.70 -16.48
C PRO A 176 -15.35 -0.27 -17.04
N PHE A 177 -15.49 -0.16 -18.35
CA PHE A 177 -15.81 1.09 -19.04
C PHE A 177 -16.68 0.79 -20.26
N ALA A 178 -17.24 1.84 -20.85
CA ALA A 178 -17.88 1.80 -22.15
C ALA A 178 -17.40 2.95 -23.01
N LEU A 179 -17.26 2.68 -24.30
CA LEU A 179 -16.62 3.58 -25.23
C LEU A 179 -17.51 3.87 -26.44
N THR A 180 -17.65 5.15 -26.76
CA THR A 180 -18.28 5.63 -27.99
C THR A 180 -17.23 6.37 -28.79
N VAL A 181 -16.88 5.85 -29.96
CA VAL A 181 -15.95 6.46 -30.90
C VAL A 181 -16.46 6.23 -32.31
N GLY A 182 -16.99 7.27 -32.94
CA GLY A 182 -17.60 7.18 -34.27
C GLY A 182 -16.66 6.64 -35.34
N ALA A 183 -15.39 7.04 -35.31
CA ALA A 183 -14.36 6.60 -36.26
C ALA A 183 -14.09 5.08 -36.24
N PHE A 184 -14.42 4.41 -35.12
CA PHE A 184 -14.26 2.96 -34.94
C PHE A 184 -15.62 2.23 -34.93
N ALA A 185 -16.72 2.91 -35.29
CA ALA A 185 -18.08 2.39 -35.20
C ALA A 185 -18.45 1.86 -33.80
N LEU A 186 -17.86 2.43 -32.75
CA LEU A 186 -18.13 2.08 -31.36
C LEU A 186 -19.25 2.96 -30.83
N ASN A 187 -20.27 2.34 -30.24
CA ASN A 187 -21.37 3.04 -29.62
C ASN A 187 -21.69 2.37 -28.28
N HIS A 188 -21.31 3.04 -27.19
CA HIS A 188 -21.43 2.52 -25.84
C HIS A 188 -20.86 1.09 -25.69
N THR A 189 -19.83 0.77 -26.47
CA THR A 189 -19.27 -0.58 -26.56
C THR A 189 -18.54 -0.90 -25.25
N PRO A 190 -18.87 -2.02 -24.57
CA PRO A 190 -18.25 -2.36 -23.31
C PRO A 190 -16.77 -2.69 -23.49
N GLY A 191 -15.97 -2.25 -22.53
CA GLY A 191 -14.55 -2.55 -22.43
C GLY A 191 -14.11 -2.69 -20.98
N GLU A 192 -12.92 -3.22 -20.79
CA GLU A 192 -12.36 -3.50 -19.47
C GLU A 192 -10.87 -3.16 -19.46
N GLY A 193 -10.46 -2.38 -18.46
CA GLY A 193 -9.07 -2.24 -18.07
C GLY A 193 -8.76 -3.29 -17.01
N LYS A 194 -7.90 -4.25 -17.33
CA LYS A 194 -7.42 -5.28 -16.40
C LYS A 194 -6.01 -4.92 -15.95
N ARG A 195 -5.83 -4.73 -14.65
CA ARG A 195 -4.52 -4.54 -14.02
C ARG A 195 -4.13 -5.77 -13.22
N THR A 196 -3.00 -6.37 -13.55
CA THR A 196 -2.40 -7.44 -12.74
C THR A 196 -1.27 -6.84 -11.91
N GLN A 197 -1.40 -6.86 -10.59
CA GLN A 197 -0.38 -6.39 -9.67
C GLN A 197 0.31 -7.58 -9.02
N ILE A 198 1.64 -7.61 -9.13
CA ILE A 198 2.51 -8.56 -8.44
C ILE A 198 3.24 -7.76 -7.37
N GLU A 199 3.07 -8.12 -6.11
CA GLU A 199 3.64 -7.41 -4.98
C GLU A 199 4.47 -8.35 -4.13
N THR A 200 5.75 -8.00 -3.93
CA THR A 200 6.67 -8.66 -3.00
C THR A 200 6.87 -7.75 -1.79
N ARG A 201 6.63 -8.32 -0.61
CA ARG A 201 6.81 -7.69 0.69
C ARG A 201 7.89 -8.44 1.44
N GLU A 202 8.88 -7.71 1.94
CA GLU A 202 9.99 -8.28 2.69
C GLU A 202 10.21 -7.47 3.98
N ILE A 203 10.28 -8.14 5.12
CA ILE A 203 10.77 -7.53 6.35
C ILE A 203 12.30 -7.51 6.28
N LYS A 204 12.86 -6.34 6.02
CA LYS A 204 14.32 -6.15 5.81
C LYS A 204 15.06 -5.76 7.08
N GLY A 205 14.37 -5.47 8.17
CA GLY A 205 15.01 -5.18 9.43
C GLY A 205 14.04 -4.99 10.57
N TYR A 206 14.59 -4.84 11.76
CA TYR A 206 13.84 -4.47 12.96
C TYR A 206 14.69 -3.54 13.83
N GLY A 207 14.03 -2.73 14.64
CA GLY A 207 14.73 -1.72 15.40
C GLY A 207 13.83 -0.77 16.13
N LYS A 208 14.42 0.36 16.50
CA LYS A 208 13.77 1.48 17.18
C LYS A 208 13.57 2.63 16.19
N LEU A 209 12.41 3.25 16.22
CA LEU A 209 12.05 4.39 15.38
C LEU A 209 11.63 5.58 16.23
N THR A 210 12.21 6.74 15.95
CA THR A 210 11.72 8.03 16.47
C THR A 210 11.41 8.93 15.28
N ILE A 211 10.20 9.50 15.22
CA ILE A 211 9.78 10.43 14.16
C ILE A 211 9.45 11.80 14.74
N ALA A 212 9.45 12.84 13.92
CA ALA A 212 8.90 14.12 14.34
C ALA A 212 7.36 14.05 14.31
N LEU A 213 6.72 14.70 15.27
CA LEU A 213 5.28 14.89 15.34
C LEU A 213 4.87 16.16 14.58
N ALA A 214 3.56 16.37 14.42
CA ALA A 214 3.02 17.52 13.70
C ALA A 214 3.41 18.89 14.33
N ASP A 215 3.68 18.91 15.63
CA ASP A 215 4.17 20.09 16.36
C ASP A 215 5.71 20.24 16.32
N GLY A 216 6.41 19.35 15.61
CA GLY A 216 7.86 19.31 15.50
C GLY A 216 8.58 18.64 16.68
N SER A 217 7.85 18.16 17.69
CA SER A 217 8.45 17.43 18.81
C SER A 217 8.76 15.97 18.42
N PRO A 218 9.76 15.32 19.07
CA PRO A 218 10.01 13.90 18.84
C PRO A 218 8.87 13.03 19.37
N SER A 219 8.53 11.97 18.64
CA SER A 219 7.65 10.91 19.14
C SER A 219 8.34 10.13 20.27
N GLN A 220 7.56 9.33 21.01
CA GLN A 220 8.17 8.23 21.76
C GLN A 220 8.92 7.29 20.79
N THR A 221 9.97 6.64 21.26
CA THR A 221 10.69 5.63 20.47
C THR A 221 9.87 4.35 20.38
N LEU A 222 9.59 3.91 19.16
CA LEU A 222 8.75 2.76 18.84
C LEU A 222 9.59 1.55 18.42
N ASP A 223 9.18 0.35 18.85
CA ASP A 223 9.67 -0.90 18.26
C ASP A 223 8.98 -1.14 16.92
N VAL A 224 9.75 -1.29 15.84
CA VAL A 224 9.21 -1.40 14.49
C VAL A 224 9.90 -2.47 13.64
N LEU A 225 9.18 -2.90 12.60
CA LEU A 225 9.70 -3.68 11.49
C LEU A 225 9.88 -2.78 10.26
N LEU A 226 11.00 -2.93 9.57
CA LEU A 226 11.24 -2.28 8.28
C LEU A 226 10.67 -3.16 7.17
N LEU A 227 9.53 -2.74 6.61
CA LEU A 227 8.90 -3.40 5.47
C LEU A 227 9.33 -2.75 4.15
N LYS A 228 9.88 -3.55 3.26
CA LYS A 228 10.14 -3.18 1.86
C LYS A 228 9.03 -3.75 0.98
N VAL A 229 8.46 -2.90 0.13
CA VAL A 229 7.42 -3.29 -0.82
C VAL A 229 7.94 -3.04 -2.24
N GLN A 230 7.90 -4.07 -3.07
CA GLN A 230 8.18 -3.99 -4.50
C GLN A 230 6.91 -4.38 -5.25
N ARG A 231 6.43 -3.52 -6.14
CA ARG A 231 5.19 -3.73 -6.90
C ARG A 231 5.49 -3.65 -8.38
N THR A 232 4.99 -4.62 -9.14
CA THR A 232 4.93 -4.56 -10.60
C THR A 232 3.47 -4.57 -11.01
N SER A 233 3.03 -3.58 -11.78
CA SER A 233 1.67 -3.54 -12.34
C SER A 233 1.72 -3.75 -13.85
N ILE A 234 0.92 -4.69 -14.36
CA ILE A 234 0.79 -5.00 -15.78
C ILE A 234 -0.64 -4.67 -16.22
N ASP A 235 -0.78 -3.71 -17.13
CA ASP A 235 -2.09 -3.27 -17.62
C ASP A 235 -2.45 -3.95 -18.96
N SER A 236 -3.70 -4.36 -19.11
CA SER A 236 -4.28 -4.96 -20.32
C SER A 236 -5.66 -4.37 -20.59
N PHE A 237 -5.98 -4.12 -21.85
CA PHE A 237 -7.23 -3.45 -22.25
C PHE A 237 -8.04 -4.32 -23.20
N PHE A 238 -9.32 -4.47 -22.90
CA PHE A 238 -10.26 -5.25 -23.69
C PHE A 238 -11.40 -4.36 -24.17
N LEU A 239 -11.94 -4.65 -25.35
CA LEU A 239 -13.07 -3.96 -25.95
C LEU A 239 -13.92 -4.97 -26.72
N GLY A 240 -15.22 -5.02 -26.43
CA GLY A 240 -16.14 -5.98 -27.05
C GLY A 240 -15.73 -7.45 -26.83
N GLY A 241 -15.08 -7.76 -25.70
CA GLY A 241 -14.61 -9.11 -25.36
C GLY A 241 -13.31 -9.55 -26.06
N SER A 242 -12.69 -8.71 -26.88
CA SER A 242 -11.37 -8.95 -27.51
C SER A 242 -10.34 -7.95 -27.02
N LEU A 243 -9.05 -8.16 -27.32
CA LEU A 243 -8.03 -7.15 -27.05
C LEU A 243 -8.39 -5.83 -27.74
N ALA A 244 -8.22 -4.72 -27.03
CA ALA A 244 -8.47 -3.40 -27.57
C ALA A 244 -7.58 -3.16 -28.82
N PRO A 245 -8.12 -2.58 -29.90
CA PRO A 245 -7.35 -2.30 -31.12
C PRO A 245 -6.14 -1.38 -30.88
N ALA A 246 -4.98 -1.71 -31.45
CA ALA A 246 -3.75 -0.93 -31.28
C ALA A 246 -3.87 0.55 -31.69
N PRO A 247 -4.51 0.92 -32.82
CA PRO A 247 -4.68 2.33 -33.19
C PRO A 247 -5.51 3.13 -32.17
N LEU A 248 -6.51 2.49 -31.57
CA LEU A 248 -7.35 3.11 -30.54
C LEU A 248 -6.55 3.31 -29.25
N MET A 249 -5.83 2.28 -28.81
CA MET A 249 -4.96 2.38 -27.64
C MET A 249 -3.88 3.47 -27.80
N ALA A 250 -3.29 3.58 -28.99
CA ALA A 250 -2.31 4.62 -29.30
C ALA A 250 -2.89 6.04 -29.15
N ALA A 251 -4.16 6.26 -29.53
CA ALA A 251 -4.82 7.55 -29.33
C ALA A 251 -4.92 7.92 -27.83
N PHE A 252 -5.16 6.93 -26.97
CA PHE A 252 -5.17 7.11 -25.51
C PHE A 252 -3.76 7.06 -24.88
N GLY A 253 -2.69 6.95 -25.67
CA GLY A 253 -1.32 6.83 -25.16
C GLY A 253 -1.07 5.60 -24.29
N ILE A 254 -1.87 4.54 -24.47
CA ILE A 254 -1.75 3.25 -23.75
C ILE A 254 -1.25 2.16 -24.70
N ASN A 255 -0.59 1.14 -24.15
CA ASN A 255 -0.21 -0.08 -24.86
C ASN A 255 -0.64 -1.31 -24.04
N GLN A 256 -0.79 -2.45 -24.70
CA GLN A 256 -0.99 -3.71 -23.99
C GLN A 256 0.27 -4.10 -23.21
N GLY A 257 0.07 -4.68 -22.02
CA GLY A 257 1.16 -5.20 -21.22
C GLY A 257 2.11 -4.12 -20.71
N MET A 258 1.65 -2.87 -20.59
CA MET A 258 2.44 -1.80 -19.98
C MET A 258 2.77 -2.20 -18.54
N SER A 259 4.05 -2.35 -18.26
CA SER A 259 4.57 -2.62 -16.92
C SER A 259 4.99 -1.32 -16.25
N VAL A 260 4.44 -1.05 -15.07
CA VAL A 260 4.88 0.04 -14.19
C VAL A 260 5.50 -0.58 -12.94
N TYR A 261 6.72 -0.16 -12.61
CA TYR A 261 7.49 -0.55 -11.43
C TYR A 261 7.38 0.50 -10.32
#